data_AF-A0A3N9UX21-F1
#
_entry.id   AF-A0A3N9UX21-F1
#
_cell.length_a   1.000
_cell.length_b   1.000
_cell.length_c   1.000
_cell.angle_alpha   90.00
_cell.angle_beta   90.00
_cell.angle_gamma   90.00
#
_symmetry.space_group_name_H-M   'P 1'
#
loop_
_entity.id
_entity.type
_entity.pdbx_description
1 polymer ?
#
loop_
_entity_poly.entity_id
_entity_poly.type
_entity_poly.pdbx_seq_one_letter_code
_entity_poly.pdbx_strand_id
1 'polypeptide(L)'
;MSEIAKLLPGFNCGECGMKSCRDFAATLVDVSGLDRCTILKQDRFRGRSEEITKLLAVSEKREEIVGVLDGLHAEFTLAPLPGEPSCREDLHPFNPEAQFKEGDTFRYRPLGCPITHFASVLKYDRGIVTVHLVGPIHLLDGSPSPRDIGICMVVAFEGVIGSGKRPEVGETVRFLPQHCMMKKVHSGVILHSVGNRLRIEAIDLKVW
;
A
#
# COMPACT_ATOMS: atom_id res chain seq x y z
N MET A 1 1.20 -17.35 -17.01
CA MET A 1 1.68 -16.82 -18.32
C MET A 1 0.97 -15.51 -18.56
N SER A 2 1.66 -14.43 -18.94
CA SER A 2 1.01 -13.14 -19.17
C SER A 2 0.06 -13.22 -20.36
N GLU A 3 -1.07 -12.54 -20.27
CA GLU A 3 -2.10 -12.49 -21.32
C GLU A 3 -1.54 -11.90 -22.62
N ILE A 4 -0.65 -10.91 -22.50
CA ILE A 4 0.13 -10.32 -23.60
C ILE A 4 0.94 -11.38 -24.37
N ALA A 5 1.56 -12.35 -23.68
CA ALA A 5 2.38 -13.37 -24.35
C ALA A 5 1.56 -14.23 -25.32
N LYS A 6 0.25 -14.41 -25.09
CA LYS A 6 -0.66 -15.15 -25.97
C LYS A 6 -1.04 -14.37 -27.23
N LEU A 7 -1.02 -13.04 -27.14
CA LEU A 7 -1.37 -12.14 -28.24
C LEU A 7 -0.20 -11.85 -29.18
N LEU A 8 1.04 -12.10 -28.72
CA LEU A 8 2.23 -11.97 -29.54
C LEU A 8 2.27 -13.00 -30.69
N PRO A 9 3.02 -12.72 -31.77
CA PRO A 9 3.00 -13.53 -32.99
C PRO A 9 3.51 -14.97 -32.82
N GLY A 10 4.33 -15.24 -31.79
CA GLY A 10 4.83 -16.58 -31.48
C GLY A 10 6.00 -17.08 -32.34
N PHE A 11 6.51 -16.28 -33.28
CA PHE A 11 7.61 -16.68 -34.16
C PHE A 11 8.97 -16.82 -33.46
N ASN A 12 9.16 -16.22 -32.28
CA ASN A 12 10.42 -16.22 -31.54
C ASN A 12 11.64 -15.83 -32.41
N CYS A 13 11.47 -14.84 -33.29
CA CYS A 13 12.45 -14.49 -34.32
C CYS A 13 13.69 -13.72 -33.83
N GLY A 14 13.68 -13.20 -32.61
CA GLY A 14 14.82 -12.45 -32.06
C GLY A 14 14.96 -10.99 -32.51
N GLU A 15 14.21 -10.53 -33.51
CA GLU A 15 14.31 -9.17 -34.08
C GLU A 15 14.10 -8.03 -33.07
N CYS A 16 13.33 -8.29 -32.01
CA CYS A 16 13.10 -7.34 -30.92
C CYS A 16 14.20 -7.34 -29.84
N GLY A 17 15.28 -8.12 -30.03
CA GLY A 17 16.38 -8.31 -29.07
C GLY A 17 16.15 -9.39 -28.01
N MET A 18 15.02 -10.09 -28.05
CA MET A 18 14.63 -11.08 -27.02
C MET A 18 14.60 -12.51 -27.57
N LYS A 19 14.97 -13.49 -26.73
CA LYS A 19 15.10 -14.90 -27.12
C LYS A 19 13.76 -15.56 -27.49
N SER A 20 12.65 -15.07 -26.95
CA SER A 20 11.31 -15.55 -27.28
C SER A 20 10.27 -14.44 -27.18
N CYS A 21 9.12 -14.62 -27.81
CA CYS A 21 7.96 -13.74 -27.64
C CYS A 21 7.52 -13.69 -26.18
N ARG A 22 7.66 -14.79 -25.44
CA ARG A 22 7.35 -14.81 -23.99
C ARG A 22 8.30 -13.91 -23.20
N ASP A 23 9.59 -13.94 -23.50
CA ASP A 23 10.58 -13.07 -22.86
C ASP A 23 10.32 -11.61 -23.24
N PHE A 24 9.99 -11.35 -24.51
CA PHE A 24 9.58 -10.02 -24.95
C PHE A 24 8.36 -9.50 -24.18
N ALA A 25 7.32 -10.32 -24.01
CA ALA A 25 6.14 -9.97 -23.23
C ALA A 25 6.47 -9.60 -21.77
N ALA A 26 7.48 -10.25 -21.17
CA ALA A 26 7.90 -9.95 -19.80
C ALA A 26 8.66 -8.61 -19.68
N THR A 27 9.19 -8.09 -20.79
CA THR A 27 9.90 -6.79 -20.84
C THR A 27 9.03 -5.61 -21.28
N LEU A 28 7.77 -5.86 -21.68
CA LEU A 28 6.85 -4.81 -22.08
C LEU A 28 6.28 -4.12 -20.84
N VAL A 29 6.65 -2.85 -20.65
CA VAL A 29 6.19 -2.01 -19.54
C VAL A 29 5.12 -1.02 -20.00
N ASP A 30 5.22 -0.55 -21.24
CA ASP A 30 4.34 0.43 -21.86
C ASP A 30 4.12 0.11 -23.36
N VAL A 31 3.27 0.92 -24.00
CA VAL A 31 2.92 0.78 -25.42
C VAL A 31 4.13 1.04 -26.34
N SER A 32 5.08 1.90 -25.95
CA SER A 32 6.27 2.22 -26.77
C SER A 32 7.16 1.01 -27.00
N GLY A 33 7.21 0.10 -26.03
CA GLY A 33 7.96 -1.15 -26.13
C GLY A 33 7.51 -2.06 -27.28
N LEU A 34 6.26 -1.92 -27.75
CA LEU A 34 5.70 -2.72 -28.86
C LEU A 34 6.36 -2.42 -30.20
N ASP A 35 6.91 -1.21 -30.39
CA ASP A 35 7.51 -0.81 -31.65
C ASP A 35 8.74 -1.64 -32.05
N ARG A 36 9.34 -2.33 -31.07
CA ARG A 36 10.46 -3.26 -31.27
C ARG A 36 10.05 -4.54 -32.00
N CYS A 37 8.76 -4.90 -32.01
CA CYS A 37 8.30 -6.09 -32.73
C CYS A 37 7.83 -5.72 -34.14
N THR A 38 8.72 -5.87 -35.12
CA THR A 38 8.45 -5.59 -36.55
C THR A 38 7.30 -6.42 -37.11
N ILE A 39 7.14 -7.66 -36.64
CA ILE A 39 6.07 -8.56 -37.08
C ILE A 39 4.70 -8.06 -36.62
N LEU A 40 4.61 -7.52 -35.39
CA LEU A 40 3.34 -7.06 -34.82
C LEU A 40 2.78 -5.82 -35.56
N LYS A 41 3.61 -5.12 -36.34
CA LYS A 41 3.20 -3.97 -37.18
C LYS A 41 2.48 -4.38 -38.46
N GLN A 42 2.49 -5.66 -38.82
CA GLN A 42 1.81 -6.13 -40.03
C GLN A 42 0.28 -6.12 -39.84
N ASP A 43 -0.46 -5.77 -40.88
CA ASP A 43 -1.93 -5.61 -40.79
C ASP A 43 -2.66 -6.86 -40.28
N ARG A 44 -2.15 -8.06 -40.57
CA ARG A 44 -2.71 -9.34 -40.05
C ARG A 44 -2.68 -9.46 -38.52
N PHE A 45 -1.89 -8.64 -37.83
CA PHE A 45 -1.79 -8.61 -36.38
C PHE A 45 -2.37 -7.33 -35.77
N ARG A 46 -2.97 -6.43 -36.58
CA ARG A 46 -3.50 -5.13 -36.10
C ARG A 46 -4.44 -5.30 -34.91
N GLY A 47 -5.41 -6.21 -34.99
CA GLY A 47 -6.37 -6.46 -33.90
C GLY A 47 -5.69 -6.94 -32.60
N ARG A 48 -4.65 -7.77 -32.70
CA ARG A 48 -3.87 -8.22 -31.54
C ARG A 48 -3.01 -7.09 -30.96
N SER A 49 -2.44 -6.26 -31.82
CA SER A 49 -1.66 -5.08 -31.42
C SER A 49 -2.53 -4.07 -30.65
N GLU A 50 -3.75 -3.82 -31.14
CA GLU A 50 -4.74 -2.97 -30.45
C GLU A 50 -5.15 -3.55 -29.10
N GLU A 51 -5.32 -4.87 -29.00
CA GLU A 51 -5.64 -5.56 -27.75
C GLU A 51 -4.48 -5.49 -26.74
N ILE A 52 -3.24 -5.73 -27.18
CA ILE A 52 -2.06 -5.55 -26.33
C ILE A 52 -1.92 -4.09 -25.89
N THR A 53 -2.18 -3.14 -26.79
CA THR A 53 -2.17 -1.70 -26.48
C THR A 53 -3.21 -1.37 -25.41
N LYS A 54 -4.42 -1.93 -25.50
CA LYS A 54 -5.45 -1.77 -24.45
C LYS A 54 -5.00 -2.36 -23.12
N LEU A 55 -4.41 -3.55 -23.11
CA LEU A 55 -3.89 -4.18 -21.89
C LEU A 55 -2.78 -3.36 -21.24
N LEU A 56 -1.90 -2.76 -22.05
CA LEU A 56 -0.83 -1.87 -21.57
C LEU A 56 -1.37 -0.49 -21.14
N ALA A 57 -2.37 0.06 -21.83
CA ALA A 57 -3.00 1.33 -21.47
C ALA A 57 -3.89 1.23 -20.21
N VAL A 58 -4.49 0.06 -19.94
CA VAL A 58 -5.17 -0.20 -18.66
C VAL A 58 -4.14 -0.28 -17.51
N SER A 59 -2.93 -0.74 -17.79
CA SER A 59 -1.80 -0.67 -16.87
C SER A 59 -1.34 0.77 -16.61
N GLU A 60 -1.45 1.68 -17.59
CA GLU A 60 -1.13 3.11 -17.45
C GLU A 60 -2.19 3.90 -16.65
N LYS A 61 -3.47 3.49 -16.63
CA LYS A 61 -4.52 4.13 -15.82
C LYS A 61 -4.55 3.64 -14.36
N ARG A 62 -3.39 3.54 -13.72
CA ARG A 62 -3.36 3.49 -12.25
C ARG A 62 -3.59 4.91 -11.76
N GLU A 63 -4.73 5.15 -11.10
CA GLU A 63 -4.94 6.41 -10.39
C GLU A 63 -3.72 6.69 -9.50
N GLU A 64 -3.11 7.85 -9.69
CA GLU A 64 -1.98 8.26 -8.86
C GLU A 64 -2.48 8.41 -7.41
N ILE A 65 -1.82 7.70 -6.50
CA ILE A 65 -2.14 7.78 -5.08
C ILE A 65 -1.22 8.86 -4.51
N VAL A 66 -1.76 10.07 -4.33
CA VAL A 66 -0.99 11.22 -3.84
C VAL A 66 -1.46 11.59 -2.44
N GLY A 67 -0.51 11.77 -1.53
CA GLY A 67 -0.77 12.27 -0.19
C GLY A 67 -1.20 13.74 -0.24
N VAL A 68 -2.27 14.08 0.48
CA VAL A 68 -2.81 15.45 0.47
C VAL A 68 -1.91 16.41 1.24
N LEU A 69 -1.29 15.93 2.32
CA LEU A 69 -0.49 16.78 3.21
C LEU A 69 0.90 17.08 2.65
N ASP A 70 1.53 16.09 2.03
CA ASP A 70 2.94 16.13 1.63
C ASP A 70 3.14 16.18 0.12
N GLY A 71 2.09 15.93 -0.68
CA GLY A 71 2.17 15.88 -2.14
C GLY A 71 2.98 14.68 -2.66
N LEU A 72 3.28 13.71 -1.81
CA LEU A 72 4.11 12.57 -2.17
C LEU A 72 3.29 11.46 -2.83
N HIS A 73 3.93 10.71 -3.72
CA HIS A 73 3.32 9.55 -4.35
C HIS A 73 3.47 8.32 -3.46
N ALA A 74 2.36 7.60 -3.28
CA ALA A 74 2.31 6.27 -2.71
C ALA A 74 2.15 5.23 -3.83
N GLU A 75 2.72 4.06 -3.62
CA GLU A 75 2.65 2.93 -4.56
C GLU A 75 1.34 2.15 -4.42
N PHE A 76 0.75 2.17 -3.22
CA PHE A 76 -0.52 1.54 -2.90
C PHE A 76 -1.21 2.20 -1.70
N THR A 77 -2.51 1.94 -1.56
CA THR A 77 -3.25 2.21 -0.33
C THR A 77 -3.36 0.95 0.52
N LEU A 78 -3.25 1.10 1.84
CA LEU A 78 -3.45 0.01 2.79
C LEU A 78 -4.86 0.13 3.39
N ALA A 79 -5.71 -0.85 3.12
CA ALA A 79 -7.07 -0.95 3.64
C ALA A 79 -7.12 -1.79 4.93
N PRO A 80 -8.16 -1.62 5.77
CA PRO A 80 -8.40 -2.46 6.93
C PRO A 80 -8.49 -3.95 6.58
N LEU A 81 -8.20 -4.83 7.55
CA LEU A 81 -8.55 -6.24 7.39
C LEU A 81 -10.09 -6.41 7.29
N PRO A 82 -10.59 -7.49 6.69
CA PRO A 82 -12.03 -7.72 6.54
C PRO A 82 -12.77 -7.65 7.89
N GLY A 83 -13.78 -6.78 7.97
CA GLY A 83 -14.60 -6.58 9.17
C GLY A 83 -13.99 -5.63 10.21
N GLU A 84 -12.82 -5.05 9.96
CA GLU A 84 -12.17 -4.13 10.90
C GLU A 84 -12.42 -2.66 10.53
N PRO A 85 -12.50 -1.75 11.54
CA PRO A 85 -12.81 -0.34 11.31
C PRO A 85 -11.64 0.47 10.74
N SER A 86 -10.41 0.01 10.93
CA SER A 86 -9.19 0.65 10.43
C SER A 86 -8.11 -0.40 10.15
N CYS A 87 -7.01 0.02 9.52
CA CYS A 87 -5.78 -0.76 9.59
C CYS A 87 -5.38 -0.96 11.05
N ARG A 88 -4.70 -2.08 11.34
CA ARG A 88 -4.10 -2.28 12.66
C ARG A 88 -2.77 -1.53 12.70
N GLU A 89 -2.53 -0.82 13.80
CA GLU A 89 -1.26 -0.17 14.07
C GLU A 89 -0.65 -0.80 15.31
N ASP A 90 0.63 -1.14 15.23
CA ASP A 90 1.41 -1.47 16.42
C ASP A 90 2.16 -0.23 16.87
N LEU A 91 2.03 0.08 18.16
CA LEU A 91 2.58 1.28 18.77
C LEU A 91 3.50 0.90 19.93
N HIS A 92 4.65 1.56 19.99
CA HIS A 92 5.49 1.59 21.18
C HIS A 92 5.29 2.91 21.93
N PRO A 93 4.66 2.91 23.11
CA PRO A 93 4.47 4.12 23.91
C PRO A 93 5.79 4.52 24.59
N PHE A 94 6.15 5.80 24.52
CA PHE A 94 7.29 6.31 25.30
C PHE A 94 6.94 6.61 26.76
N ASN A 95 5.66 6.57 27.11
CA ASN A 95 5.21 6.72 28.48
C ASN A 95 5.31 5.37 29.23
N PRO A 96 6.25 5.21 30.18
CA PRO A 96 6.40 3.95 30.92
C PRO A 96 5.23 3.66 31.87
N GLU A 97 4.41 4.66 32.19
CA GLU A 97 3.24 4.53 33.05
C GLU A 97 1.96 4.20 32.26
N ALA A 98 2.05 4.08 30.93
CA ALA A 98 0.91 3.72 30.10
C ALA A 98 0.52 2.26 30.34
N GLN A 99 -0.77 2.04 30.65
CA GLN A 99 -1.35 0.73 30.84
C GLN A 99 -2.42 0.51 29.77
N PHE A 100 -2.51 -0.73 29.29
CA PHE A 100 -3.39 -1.10 28.19
C PHE A 100 -4.21 -2.32 28.57
N LYS A 101 -5.50 -2.26 28.29
CA LYS A 101 -6.43 -3.38 28.39
C LYS A 101 -7.25 -3.44 27.11
N GLU A 102 -7.50 -4.64 26.61
CA GLU A 102 -8.29 -4.84 25.39
C GLU A 102 -9.65 -4.15 25.49
N GLY A 103 -10.03 -3.43 24.43
CA GLY A 103 -11.23 -2.60 24.36
C GLY A 103 -11.08 -1.17 24.88
N ASP A 104 -10.05 -0.87 25.68
CA ASP A 104 -9.84 0.50 26.18
C ASP A 104 -9.56 1.46 25.03
N THR A 105 -10.04 2.71 25.19
CA THR A 105 -9.72 3.79 24.27
C THR A 105 -8.76 4.77 24.93
N PHE A 106 -7.76 5.22 24.18
CA PHE A 106 -6.83 6.25 24.61
C PHE A 106 -6.57 7.25 23.49
N ARG A 107 -5.97 8.39 23.84
CA ARG A 107 -5.44 9.34 22.87
C ARG A 107 -3.92 9.42 22.97
N TYR A 108 -3.26 9.62 21.84
CA TYR A 108 -1.81 9.70 21.75
C TYR A 108 -1.40 10.57 20.58
N ARG A 109 -0.10 10.89 20.50
CA ARG A 109 0.50 11.48 19.32
C ARG A 109 1.53 10.53 18.70
N PRO A 110 1.41 10.16 17.42
CA PRO A 110 2.48 9.44 16.74
C PRO A 110 3.75 10.30 16.63
N LEU A 111 4.91 9.71 16.89
CA LEU A 111 6.19 10.33 16.61
C LEU A 111 6.30 10.57 15.10
N GLY A 112 6.34 11.84 14.68
CA GLY A 112 6.39 12.23 13.27
C GLY A 112 5.06 12.69 12.67
N CYS A 113 3.95 12.59 13.41
CA CYS A 113 2.65 13.16 13.05
C CYS A 113 2.23 14.26 14.05
N PRO A 114 1.80 15.45 13.59
CA PRO A 114 1.42 16.54 14.49
C PRO A 114 0.02 16.37 15.11
N ILE A 115 -0.77 15.42 14.61
CA ILE A 115 -2.20 15.26 14.96
C ILE A 115 -2.37 14.27 16.10
N THR A 116 -3.28 14.59 17.01
CA THR A 116 -3.73 13.67 18.07
C THR A 116 -4.56 12.55 17.47
N HIS A 117 -4.19 11.31 17.78
CA HIS A 117 -4.88 10.10 17.36
C HIS A 117 -5.67 9.55 18.53
N PHE A 118 -6.77 8.88 18.23
CA PHE A 118 -7.54 8.10 19.18
C PHE A 118 -7.52 6.65 18.74
N ALA A 119 -7.31 5.75 19.67
CA ALA A 119 -7.11 4.34 19.39
C ALA A 119 -7.84 3.47 20.40
N SER A 120 -8.38 2.35 19.92
CA SER A 120 -8.93 1.28 20.75
C SER A 120 -7.95 0.10 20.77
N VAL A 121 -7.67 -0.42 21.97
CA VAL A 121 -6.71 -1.50 22.19
C VAL A 121 -7.27 -2.84 21.70
N LEU A 122 -6.53 -3.51 20.83
CA LEU A 122 -6.79 -4.90 20.45
C LEU A 122 -5.99 -5.89 21.28
N LYS A 123 -4.72 -5.58 21.52
CA LYS A 123 -3.80 -6.44 22.26
C LYS A 123 -2.66 -5.59 22.81
N TYR A 124 -2.10 -5.99 23.95
CA TYR A 124 -0.83 -5.49 24.44
C TYR A 124 0.11 -6.65 24.76
N ASP A 125 1.34 -6.60 24.23
CA ASP A 125 2.33 -7.65 24.40
C ASP A 125 3.74 -7.06 24.35
N ARG A 126 4.55 -7.34 25.38
CA ARG A 126 5.99 -6.97 25.45
C ARG A 126 6.29 -5.50 25.07
N GLY A 127 5.48 -4.56 25.54
CA GLY A 127 5.71 -3.14 25.30
C GLY A 127 5.19 -2.62 23.96
N ILE A 128 4.49 -3.44 23.18
CA ILE A 128 3.81 -3.06 21.94
C ILE A 128 2.31 -3.19 22.14
N VAL A 129 1.57 -2.13 21.84
CA VAL A 129 0.10 -2.13 21.80
C VAL A 129 -0.35 -2.18 20.34
N THR A 130 -1.16 -3.18 20.00
CA THR A 130 -1.86 -3.26 18.72
C THR A 130 -3.22 -2.58 18.86
N VAL A 131 -3.55 -1.69 17.94
CA VAL A 131 -4.77 -0.87 18.02
C VAL A 131 -5.51 -0.77 16.70
N HIS A 132 -6.79 -0.42 16.80
CA HIS A 132 -7.53 0.24 15.72
C HIS A 132 -7.61 1.73 15.99
N LEU A 133 -7.48 2.54 14.92
CA LEU A 133 -7.78 3.96 15.02
C LEU A 133 -9.29 4.16 15.09
N VAL A 134 -9.69 5.04 16.00
CA VAL A 134 -11.08 5.45 16.18
C VAL A 134 -11.19 6.96 16.02
N GLY A 135 -12.35 7.44 15.59
CA GLY A 135 -12.62 8.86 15.49
C GLY A 135 -12.78 9.53 16.87
N PRO A 136 -12.82 10.87 16.92
CA PRO A 136 -13.05 11.61 18.16
C PRO A 136 -14.52 11.58 18.64
N ILE A 137 -15.26 10.50 18.37
CA ILE A 137 -16.72 10.40 18.58
C ILE A 137 -17.12 10.58 20.05
N HIS A 138 -16.28 10.15 20.98
CA HIS A 138 -16.40 10.36 22.42
C HIS A 138 -16.50 11.85 22.83
N LEU A 139 -16.03 12.78 21.98
CA LEU A 139 -16.19 14.22 22.20
C LEU A 139 -17.60 14.71 21.85
N LEU A 140 -18.35 13.94 21.06
CA LEU A 140 -19.67 14.32 20.55
C LEU A 140 -20.81 13.78 21.44
N ASP A 141 -20.63 12.61 22.05
CA ASP A 141 -21.64 11.95 22.87
C ASP A 141 -21.54 12.28 24.38
N GLY A 142 -20.56 13.12 24.77
CA GLY A 142 -20.35 13.55 26.15
C GLY A 142 -19.64 12.51 27.02
N SER A 143 -19.11 11.45 26.43
CA SER A 143 -18.27 10.48 27.13
C SER A 143 -17.01 11.16 27.70
N PRO A 144 -16.45 10.67 28.82
CA PRO A 144 -15.18 11.17 29.33
C PRO A 144 -14.08 11.11 28.25
N SER A 145 -13.25 12.15 28.18
CA SER A 145 -12.09 12.13 27.28
C SER A 145 -11.20 10.91 27.63
N PRO A 146 -10.83 10.10 26.63
CA PRO A 146 -9.82 9.06 26.75
C PRO A 146 -8.56 9.60 27.41
N ARG A 147 -7.90 8.73 28.17
CA ARG A 147 -6.63 9.03 28.80
C ARG A 147 -5.60 9.40 27.72
N ASP A 148 -4.81 10.42 28.01
CA ASP A 148 -3.65 10.79 27.21
C ASP A 148 -2.45 9.95 27.64
N ILE A 149 -1.84 9.24 26.69
CA ILE A 149 -0.64 8.44 26.95
C ILE A 149 0.63 9.09 26.38
N GLY A 150 0.53 10.28 25.78
CA GLY A 150 1.66 11.02 25.23
C GLY A 150 2.09 10.53 23.85
N ILE A 151 3.41 10.50 23.62
CA ILE A 151 3.98 10.19 22.31
C ILE A 151 4.19 8.68 22.16
N CYS A 152 3.77 8.12 21.03
CA CYS A 152 4.05 6.74 20.65
C CYS A 152 4.80 6.68 19.33
N MET A 153 5.72 5.74 19.20
CA MET A 153 6.30 5.36 17.91
C MET A 153 5.41 4.34 17.23
N VAL A 154 5.03 4.58 15.97
CA VAL A 154 4.35 3.57 15.15
C VAL A 154 5.40 2.60 14.65
N VAL A 155 5.28 1.31 14.97
CA VAL A 155 6.29 0.30 14.63
C VAL A 155 5.86 -0.60 13.49
N ALA A 156 4.55 -0.80 13.32
CA ALA A 156 4.03 -1.60 12.22
C ALA A 156 2.63 -1.17 11.81
N PHE A 157 2.30 -1.49 10.55
CA PHE A 157 0.94 -1.51 10.04
C PHE A 157 0.58 -2.92 9.58
N GLU A 158 -0.68 -3.29 9.76
CA GLU A 158 -1.27 -4.49 9.18
C GLU A 158 -2.62 -4.17 8.54
N GLY A 159 -2.84 -4.73 7.35
CA GLY A 159 -4.05 -4.52 6.56
C GLY A 159 -4.06 -5.35 5.29
N VAL A 160 -4.90 -4.96 4.33
CA VAL A 160 -4.91 -5.53 2.99
C VAL A 160 -4.62 -4.47 1.94
N ILE A 161 -4.18 -4.87 0.75
CA ILE A 161 -4.03 -3.96 -0.38
C ILE A 161 -5.41 -3.40 -0.76
N GLY A 162 -5.55 -2.08 -0.73
CA GLY A 162 -6.74 -1.38 -1.20
C GLY A 162 -6.69 -1.12 -2.70
N SER A 163 -5.75 -0.28 -3.11
CA SER A 163 -5.50 0.10 -4.51
C SER A 163 -4.00 0.19 -4.76
N GLY A 164 -3.57 0.11 -6.03
CA GLY A 164 -2.16 0.19 -6.41
C GLY A 164 -1.50 -1.18 -6.58
N LYS A 165 -0.16 -1.19 -6.64
CA LYS A 165 0.62 -2.41 -6.89
C LYS A 165 0.81 -3.19 -5.59
N ARG A 166 0.66 -4.52 -5.65
CA ARG A 166 1.10 -5.40 -4.57
C ARG A 166 2.63 -5.36 -4.46
N PRO A 167 3.18 -5.07 -3.27
CA PRO A 167 4.62 -5.15 -3.06
C PRO A 167 5.07 -6.57 -2.67
N GLU A 168 6.32 -6.89 -2.96
CA GLU A 168 6.99 -8.11 -2.51
C GLU A 168 7.60 -7.97 -1.11
N VAL A 169 7.90 -9.09 -0.47
CA VAL A 169 8.57 -9.11 0.84
C VAL A 169 9.99 -8.56 0.71
N GLY A 170 10.39 -7.70 1.64
CA GLY A 170 11.69 -7.03 1.68
C GLY A 170 11.74 -5.71 0.92
N GLU A 171 10.69 -5.33 0.18
CA GLU A 171 10.63 -4.04 -0.48
C GLU A 171 10.43 -2.91 0.54
N THR A 172 11.22 -1.85 0.40
CA THR A 172 10.93 -0.55 1.02
C THR A 172 9.87 0.15 0.19
N VAL A 173 8.75 0.48 0.80
CA VAL A 173 7.57 0.99 0.11
C VAL A 173 7.16 2.36 0.62
N ARG A 174 6.45 3.10 -0.23
CA ARG A 174 5.63 4.26 0.14
C ARG A 174 4.16 3.90 0.01
N PHE A 175 3.40 4.08 1.09
CA PHE A 175 2.00 3.66 1.12
C PHE A 175 1.12 4.70 1.83
N LEU A 176 -0.17 4.66 1.52
CA LEU A 176 -1.18 5.52 2.14
C LEU A 176 -2.18 4.67 2.93
N PRO A 177 -2.18 4.69 4.27
CA PRO A 177 -3.21 4.03 5.05
C PRO A 177 -4.57 4.66 4.77
N GLN A 178 -5.55 3.81 4.44
CA GLN A 178 -6.94 4.24 4.40
C GLN A 178 -7.37 4.63 5.81
N HIS A 179 -8.21 5.66 5.91
CA HIS A 179 -8.60 6.29 7.17
C HIS A 179 -7.50 7.07 7.91
N CYS A 180 -6.32 7.26 7.31
CA CYS A 180 -5.39 8.30 7.77
C CYS A 180 -6.04 9.69 7.59
N MET A 181 -6.32 10.38 8.70
CA MET A 181 -7.03 11.67 8.70
C MET A 181 -6.34 12.74 7.84
N MET A 182 -5.01 12.77 7.83
CA MET A 182 -4.22 13.74 7.06
C MET A 182 -3.94 13.30 5.62
N LYS A 183 -4.26 12.05 5.26
CA LYS A 183 -3.84 11.43 4.01
C LYS A 183 -2.35 11.67 3.71
N LYS A 184 -1.50 11.46 4.71
CA LYS A 184 -0.03 11.59 4.61
C LYS A 184 0.57 10.28 4.12
N VAL A 185 1.56 10.33 3.23
CA VAL A 185 2.27 9.11 2.79
C VAL A 185 3.20 8.64 3.91
N HIS A 186 3.24 7.33 4.09
CA HIS A 186 4.08 6.62 5.04
C HIS A 186 5.11 5.80 4.26
N SER A 187 6.25 5.49 4.88
CA SER A 187 7.17 4.48 4.34
C SER A 187 7.46 3.39 5.35
N GLY A 188 7.90 2.24 4.85
CA GLY A 188 8.28 1.10 5.66
C GLY A 188 8.77 -0.06 4.80
N VAL A 189 9.03 -1.20 5.42
CA VAL A 189 9.49 -2.42 4.76
C VAL A 189 8.44 -3.51 4.88
N ILE A 190 8.14 -4.18 3.76
CA ILE A 190 7.21 -5.32 3.76
C ILE A 190 7.87 -6.53 4.42
N LEU A 191 7.30 -7.02 5.53
CA LEU A 191 7.75 -8.27 6.16
C LEU A 191 6.86 -9.46 5.81
N HIS A 192 5.59 -9.23 5.48
CA HIS A 192 4.66 -10.29 5.10
C HIS A 192 3.73 -9.82 3.98
N SER A 193 3.57 -10.65 2.95
CA SER A 193 2.70 -10.41 1.80
C SER A 193 2.08 -11.74 1.37
N VAL A 194 0.88 -12.06 1.84
CA VAL A 194 0.16 -13.31 1.51
C VAL A 194 -1.27 -13.00 1.09
N GLY A 195 -1.64 -13.44 -0.12
CA GLY A 195 -2.88 -13.02 -0.75
C GLY A 195 -2.90 -11.49 -0.89
N ASN A 196 -3.90 -10.84 -0.29
CA ASN A 196 -3.95 -9.37 -0.23
C ASN A 196 -3.46 -8.80 1.10
N ARG A 197 -3.14 -9.64 2.10
CA ARG A 197 -2.73 -9.20 3.44
C ARG A 197 -1.27 -8.78 3.45
N LEU A 198 -1.02 -7.63 4.06
CA LEU A 198 0.30 -7.04 4.23
C LEU A 198 0.62 -6.81 5.71
N ARG A 199 1.90 -7.00 6.04
CA ARG A 199 2.54 -6.51 7.27
C ARG A 199 3.71 -5.61 6.86
N ILE A 200 3.70 -4.39 7.36
CA ILE A 200 4.71 -3.37 7.08
C ILE A 200 5.34 -2.98 8.41
N GLU A 201 6.66 -3.01 8.51
CA GLU A 201 7.41 -2.59 9.71
C GLU A 201 8.49 -1.57 9.33
N ALA A 202 9.32 -1.17 10.30
CA ALA A 202 10.32 -0.11 10.13
C ALA A 202 9.66 1.18 9.58
N ILE A 203 8.54 1.54 10.21
CA ILE A 203 7.69 2.64 9.76
C ILE A 203 8.37 3.98 9.96
N ASP A 204 8.36 4.79 8.89
CA ASP A 204 8.63 6.22 8.97
C ASP A 204 7.38 7.01 8.54
N LEU A 205 6.91 7.87 9.43
CA LEU A 205 5.78 8.76 9.16
C LEU A 205 6.22 10.00 8.36
N LYS A 206 7.53 10.24 8.21
CA LYS A 206 8.11 11.29 7.37
C LYS A 206 8.85 10.64 6.21
N VAL A 207 8.22 10.63 5.06
CA VAL A 207 8.89 10.21 3.83
C VAL A 207 9.80 11.36 3.37
N TRP A 208 11.11 11.10 3.31
CA TRP A 208 12.11 12.01 2.74
C TRP A 208 12.35 11.71 1.25
#